data_AF-A0A9Q9MKX7-F1
#
_entry.id   AF-A0A9Q9MKX7-F1
#
_cell.length_a   1.000
_cell.length_b   1.000
_cell.length_c   1.000
_cell.angle_alpha   90.00
_cell.angle_beta   90.00
_cell.angle_gamma   90.00
#
_symmetry.space_group_name_H-M   'P 1'
#
loop_
_entity.id
_entity.type
_entity.pdbx_description
1 polymer ?
#
loop_
_entity_poly.entity_id
_entity_poly.type
_entity_poly.pdbx_seq_one_letter_code
_entity_poly.pdbx_strand_id
1 'polypeptide(L)'
;MSNRTDGDLRDAGAWLAGHGLGDVEPTPLLAARLAVRRRARLAGSILLAVFLCAVALAYVSSLPDGAGRGPLLALTSAVVALVLGQSLLDRWVRRADRRAAATLPRRAAHPVRLGWRTLLGPPRAALALITYAGAAAMAVRGLVEPDAGTRFAAVVLLIGLAGVAAAAAVQLRHILTHPTVADDEASLTADVILRVEDAREVATPTAVWSLPVVSVFATAPGWWVAAWMVFIVATVAALVVVNARTAGSGTVARHATNAG
;
A
#
# COMPACT_ATOMS: atom_id res chain seq x y z
N MET A 1 -5.17 18.86 -25.95
CA MET A 1 -4.73 19.09 -24.56
C MET A 1 -5.82 19.66 -23.66
N SER A 2 -6.72 20.53 -24.14
CA SER A 2 -7.84 21.10 -23.34
C SER A 2 -8.81 20.04 -22.78
N ASN A 3 -9.22 19.02 -23.54
CA ASN A 3 -10.17 18.01 -23.05
C ASN A 3 -9.67 17.16 -21.85
N ARG A 4 -8.35 17.07 -21.63
CA ARG A 4 -7.76 16.31 -20.52
C ARG A 4 -7.78 17.10 -19.20
N THR A 5 -7.65 18.41 -19.29
CA THR A 5 -7.62 19.30 -18.12
C THR A 5 -9.00 19.50 -17.53
N ASP A 6 -10.03 19.57 -18.37
CA ASP A 6 -11.43 19.65 -17.92
C ASP A 6 -11.88 18.38 -17.19
N GLY A 7 -11.43 17.21 -17.67
CA GLY A 7 -11.67 15.92 -17.00
C GLY A 7 -11.00 15.83 -15.62
N ASP A 8 -9.72 16.19 -15.54
CA ASP A 8 -8.95 16.16 -14.29
C ASP A 8 -9.55 17.12 -13.23
N LEU A 9 -10.11 18.27 -13.64
CA LEU A 9 -10.79 19.22 -12.76
C LEU A 9 -12.13 18.69 -12.24
N ARG A 10 -12.91 18.01 -13.08
CA ARG A 10 -14.17 17.37 -12.66
C ARG A 10 -13.92 16.24 -11.66
N ASP A 11 -12.91 15.41 -11.92
CA ASP A 11 -12.48 14.35 -11.00
C ASP A 11 -12.04 14.94 -9.66
N ALA A 12 -11.30 16.06 -9.67
CA ALA A 12 -10.89 16.76 -8.46
C ALA A 12 -12.09 17.33 -7.68
N GLY A 13 -13.06 17.95 -8.37
CA GLY A 13 -14.29 18.47 -7.75
C GLY A 13 -15.14 17.37 -7.11
N ALA A 14 -15.31 16.24 -7.81
CA ALA A 14 -16.01 15.07 -7.27
C ALA A 14 -15.30 14.48 -6.05
N TRP A 15 -13.96 14.41 -6.09
CA TRP A 15 -13.17 13.98 -4.95
C TRP A 15 -13.32 14.94 -3.76
N LEU A 16 -13.24 16.26 -3.97
CA LEU A 16 -13.45 17.26 -2.91
C LEU A 16 -14.84 17.14 -2.27
N ALA A 17 -15.90 17.02 -3.09
CA ALA A 17 -17.26 16.85 -2.61
C ALA A 17 -17.41 15.58 -1.75
N GLY A 18 -16.83 14.46 -2.18
CA GLY A 18 -16.85 13.19 -1.43
C GLY A 18 -16.14 13.26 -0.06
N HIS A 19 -15.24 14.22 0.13
CA HIS A 19 -14.49 14.41 1.37
C HIS A 19 -14.98 15.60 2.23
N GLY A 20 -16.15 16.16 1.88
CA GLY A 20 -16.75 17.27 2.62
C GLY A 20 -16.10 18.63 2.36
N LEU A 21 -15.41 18.78 1.22
CA LEU A 21 -14.78 20.01 0.74
C LEU A 21 -15.48 20.52 -0.53
N GLY A 22 -16.78 20.26 -0.69
CA GLY A 22 -17.54 20.60 -1.91
C GLY A 22 -17.61 22.10 -2.20
N ASP A 23 -17.43 22.94 -1.18
CA ASP A 23 -17.43 24.40 -1.30
C ASP A 23 -16.07 24.97 -1.77
N VAL A 24 -15.04 24.13 -1.90
CA VAL A 24 -13.70 24.53 -2.34
C VAL A 24 -13.62 24.41 -3.86
N GLU A 25 -13.21 25.50 -4.53
CA GLU A 25 -13.02 25.49 -5.99
C GLU A 25 -11.85 24.58 -6.39
N PRO A 26 -12.04 23.62 -7.31
CA PRO A 26 -10.98 22.69 -7.72
C PRO A 26 -9.89 23.45 -8.47
N THR A 27 -8.69 23.53 -7.89
CA THR A 27 -7.55 24.19 -8.52
C THR A 27 -6.86 23.27 -9.55
N PRO A 28 -6.29 23.82 -10.64
CA PRO A 28 -5.53 23.04 -11.62
C PRO A 28 -4.34 22.27 -11.00
N LEU A 29 -3.75 22.82 -9.93
CA LEU A 29 -2.67 22.19 -9.19
C LEU A 29 -3.14 20.95 -8.43
N LEU A 30 -4.29 21.03 -7.74
CA LEU A 30 -4.88 19.88 -7.06
C LEU A 30 -5.24 18.78 -8.05
N ALA A 31 -5.87 19.14 -9.17
CA ALA A 31 -6.21 18.20 -10.25
C ALA A 31 -4.97 17.46 -10.79
N ALA A 32 -3.90 18.20 -11.08
CA ALA A 32 -2.64 17.60 -11.55
C ALA A 32 -2.02 16.64 -10.51
N ARG A 33 -2.05 16.99 -9.22
CA ARG A 33 -1.52 16.14 -8.14
C ARG A 33 -2.35 14.87 -7.96
N LEU A 34 -3.68 14.97 -7.97
CA LEU A 34 -4.57 13.82 -7.92
C LEU A 34 -4.36 12.88 -9.11
N ALA A 35 -4.23 13.43 -10.32
CA ALA A 35 -3.97 12.65 -11.52
C ALA A 35 -2.63 11.90 -11.47
N VAL A 36 -1.56 12.56 -11.01
CA VAL A 36 -0.23 11.94 -10.83
C VAL A 36 -0.29 10.84 -9.77
N ARG A 37 -0.89 11.11 -8.60
CA ARG A 37 -1.02 10.11 -7.53
C ARG A 37 -1.85 8.91 -7.98
N ARG A 38 -2.99 9.12 -8.66
CA ARG A 38 -3.81 8.04 -9.22
C ARG A 38 -3.02 7.15 -10.18
N ARG A 39 -2.19 7.74 -11.05
CA ARG A 39 -1.30 6.98 -11.95
C ARG A 39 -0.22 6.21 -11.18
N ALA A 40 0.39 6.83 -10.17
CA ALA A 40 1.35 6.16 -9.30
C ALA A 40 0.73 4.99 -8.53
N ARG A 41 -0.48 5.15 -7.98
CA ARG A 41 -1.23 4.07 -7.32
C ARG A 41 -1.51 2.93 -8.29
N LEU A 42 -2.04 3.23 -9.47
CA LEU A 42 -2.30 2.21 -10.50
C LEU A 42 -1.02 1.47 -10.91
N ALA A 43 0.08 2.18 -11.14
CA ALA A 43 1.38 1.56 -11.43
C ALA A 43 1.89 0.71 -10.26
N GLY A 44 1.70 1.17 -9.02
CA GLY A 44 2.04 0.43 -7.81
C GLY A 44 1.22 -0.85 -7.65
N SER A 45 -0.09 -0.81 -7.93
CA SER A 45 -0.97 -1.99 -7.95
C SER A 45 -0.58 -2.98 -9.04
N ILE A 46 -0.25 -2.50 -10.24
CA ILE A 46 0.25 -3.35 -11.34
C ILE A 46 1.57 -4.00 -10.93
N LEU A 47 2.51 -3.25 -10.37
CA LEU A 47 3.80 -3.77 -9.94
C LEU A 47 3.63 -4.86 -8.86
N LEU A 48 2.73 -4.65 -7.91
CA LEU A 48 2.38 -5.62 -6.87
C LEU A 48 1.71 -6.87 -7.47
N ALA A 49 0.80 -6.71 -8.44
CA ALA A 49 0.16 -7.82 -9.12
C ALA A 49 1.18 -8.66 -9.91
N VAL A 50 2.09 -8.02 -10.66
CA VAL A 50 3.19 -8.69 -11.36
C VAL A 50 4.08 -9.44 -10.37
N PHE A 51 4.37 -8.87 -9.20
CA PHE A 51 5.11 -9.56 -8.16
C PHE A 51 4.38 -10.81 -7.64
N LEU A 52 3.07 -10.73 -7.38
CA LEU A 52 2.26 -11.89 -6.98
C LEU A 52 2.25 -12.97 -8.06
N CYS A 53 2.19 -12.59 -9.35
CA CYS A 53 2.34 -13.53 -10.46
C CYS A 53 3.74 -14.18 -10.48
N ALA A 54 4.80 -13.43 -10.17
CA ALA A 54 6.15 -13.98 -10.07
C ALA A 54 6.29 -14.98 -8.91
N VAL A 55 5.64 -14.72 -7.76
CA VAL A 55 5.53 -15.68 -6.64
C VAL A 55 4.85 -16.97 -7.12
N ALA A 56 3.72 -16.85 -7.84
CA ALA A 56 3.00 -17.97 -8.42
C ALA A 56 3.88 -18.81 -9.34
N LEU A 57 4.55 -18.13 -10.28
CA LEU A 57 5.37 -18.76 -11.29
C LEU A 57 6.59 -19.46 -10.68
N ALA A 58 7.22 -18.82 -9.68
CA ALA A 58 8.33 -19.42 -8.93
C ALA A 58 7.89 -20.70 -8.22
N TYR A 59 6.66 -20.77 -7.72
CA TYR A 59 6.11 -21.96 -7.10
C TYR A 59 5.74 -23.06 -8.10
N VAL A 60 5.04 -22.73 -9.18
CA VAL A 60 4.61 -23.72 -10.18
C VAL A 60 5.79 -24.31 -10.95
N SER A 61 6.81 -23.50 -11.28
CA SER A 61 7.99 -23.95 -12.04
C SER A 61 8.86 -24.97 -11.29
N SER A 62 8.73 -25.06 -9.96
CA SER A 62 9.46 -26.02 -9.12
C SER A 62 8.74 -27.34 -8.86
N LEU A 63 7.50 -27.50 -9.33
CA LEU A 63 6.74 -28.75 -9.20
C LEU A 63 7.33 -29.93 -10.00
N PRO A 64 7.85 -29.78 -11.23
CA PRO A 64 8.30 -30.92 -12.06
C PRO A 64 9.71 -31.44 -11.73
N ASP A 65 10.68 -30.56 -11.47
CA ASP A 65 12.12 -30.90 -11.49
C ASP A 65 12.78 -30.96 -10.10
N GLY A 66 11.99 -30.83 -9.03
CA GLY A 66 12.52 -30.61 -7.69
C GLY A 66 13.07 -29.18 -7.50
N ALA A 67 13.28 -28.79 -6.25
CA ALA A 67 13.59 -27.41 -5.86
C ALA A 67 14.99 -26.95 -6.29
N GLY A 68 15.16 -26.63 -7.58
CA GLY A 68 16.32 -25.92 -8.09
C GLY A 68 16.45 -24.53 -7.47
N ARG A 69 17.67 -23.96 -7.47
CA ARG A 69 17.91 -22.60 -6.96
C ARG A 69 17.33 -21.49 -7.87
N GLY A 70 17.05 -21.81 -9.12
CA GLY A 70 16.59 -20.86 -10.15
C GLY A 70 15.34 -20.06 -9.74
N PRO A 71 14.23 -20.72 -9.37
CA PRO A 71 13.01 -20.03 -8.95
C PRO A 71 13.21 -19.10 -7.74
N LEU A 72 14.04 -19.49 -6.76
CA LEU A 72 14.32 -18.67 -5.58
C LEU A 72 15.16 -17.44 -5.92
N LEU A 73 16.13 -17.56 -6.83
CA LEU A 73 16.90 -16.43 -7.33
C LEU A 73 15.99 -15.47 -8.11
N ALA A 74 15.16 -15.99 -9.01
CA ALA A 74 14.19 -15.19 -9.75
C ALA A 74 13.23 -14.45 -8.81
N LEU A 75 12.73 -15.12 -7.77
CA LEU A 75 11.85 -14.51 -6.78
C LEU A 75 12.57 -13.43 -5.96
N THR A 76 13.81 -13.68 -5.55
CA THR A 76 14.64 -12.67 -4.87
C THR A 76 14.87 -11.45 -5.77
N SER A 77 15.17 -11.67 -7.05
CA SER A 77 15.28 -10.59 -8.04
C SER A 77 13.95 -9.83 -8.21
N ALA A 78 12.81 -10.52 -8.18
CA ALA A 78 11.49 -9.91 -8.24
C ALA A 78 11.22 -9.03 -7.00
N VAL A 79 11.66 -9.44 -5.80
CA VAL A 79 11.60 -8.61 -4.59
C VAL A 79 12.41 -7.32 -4.78
N VAL A 80 13.66 -7.44 -5.27
CA VAL A 80 14.51 -6.27 -5.54
C VAL A 80 13.86 -5.34 -6.56
N ALA A 81 13.32 -5.90 -7.65
CA ALA A 81 12.63 -5.14 -8.69
C ALA A 81 11.38 -4.44 -8.14
N LEU A 82 10.59 -5.10 -7.29
CA LEU A 82 9.42 -4.51 -6.62
C LEU A 82 9.85 -3.30 -5.77
N VAL A 83 10.83 -3.48 -4.89
CA VAL A 83 11.30 -2.41 -4.00
C VAL A 83 11.87 -1.23 -4.79
N LEU A 84 12.67 -1.50 -5.82
CA LEU A 84 13.22 -0.47 -6.70
C LEU A 84 12.11 0.25 -7.48
N GLY A 85 11.15 -0.50 -8.03
CA GLY A 85 10.00 0.06 -8.76
C GLY A 85 9.18 1.00 -7.87
N GLN A 86 8.86 0.59 -6.64
CA GLN A 86 8.18 1.45 -5.66
C GLN A 86 9.01 2.71 -5.38
N SER A 87 10.32 2.58 -5.15
CA SER A 87 11.19 3.73 -4.91
C SER A 87 11.28 4.70 -6.10
N LEU A 88 11.14 4.20 -7.33
CA LEU A 88 11.12 5.01 -8.55
C LEU A 88 9.79 5.73 -8.72
N LEU A 89 8.65 5.08 -8.43
CA LEU A 89 7.34 5.71 -8.39
C LEU A 89 7.33 6.87 -7.38
N ASP A 90 7.87 6.64 -6.19
CA ASP A 90 8.04 7.66 -5.15
C ASP A 90 8.88 8.85 -5.61
N ARG A 91 9.97 8.57 -6.35
CA ARG A 91 10.81 9.63 -6.93
C ARG A 91 10.06 10.40 -8.01
N TRP A 92 9.25 9.71 -8.82
CA TRP A 92 8.46 10.32 -9.88
C TRP A 92 7.39 11.26 -9.31
N VAL A 93 6.62 10.81 -8.30
CA VAL A 93 5.65 11.66 -7.59
C VAL A 93 6.34 12.89 -7.01
N ARG A 94 7.48 12.73 -6.32
CA ARG A 94 8.27 13.85 -5.78
C ARG A 94 8.78 14.82 -6.84
N ARG A 95 9.08 14.35 -8.05
CA ARG A 95 9.51 15.24 -9.14
C ARG A 95 8.31 16.02 -9.70
N ALA A 96 7.16 15.36 -9.83
CA ALA A 96 5.93 16.00 -10.26
C ALA A 96 5.47 17.08 -9.24
N ASP A 97 5.44 16.74 -7.95
CA ASP A 97 5.10 17.69 -6.88
C ASP A 97 6.08 18.87 -6.85
N ARG A 98 7.40 18.63 -7.01
CA ARG A 98 8.39 19.72 -7.07
C ARG A 98 8.20 20.65 -8.28
N ARG A 99 7.78 20.12 -9.43
CA ARG A 99 7.49 20.93 -10.61
C ARG A 99 6.24 21.79 -10.40
N ALA A 100 5.19 21.23 -9.81
CA ALA A 100 3.99 21.97 -9.46
C ALA A 100 4.28 23.04 -8.39
N ALA A 101 5.12 22.73 -7.39
CA ALA A 101 5.54 23.68 -6.37
C ALA A 101 6.39 24.85 -6.92
N ALA A 102 7.09 24.65 -8.04
CA ALA A 102 7.92 25.68 -8.66
C ALA A 102 7.09 26.74 -9.40
N THR A 103 5.85 26.46 -9.76
CA THR A 103 4.97 27.40 -10.48
C THR A 103 4.17 28.31 -9.54
N LEU A 104 4.30 28.13 -8.23
CA LEU A 104 3.49 28.84 -7.24
C LEU A 104 4.13 30.16 -6.79
N PRO A 105 3.41 31.30 -6.88
CA PRO A 105 3.94 32.62 -6.59
C PRO A 105 4.16 32.89 -5.09
N ARG A 106 3.53 32.12 -4.19
CA ARG A 106 3.70 32.22 -2.74
C ARG A 106 3.74 30.84 -2.12
N ARG A 107 4.73 30.57 -1.26
CA ARG A 107 4.83 29.34 -0.47
C ARG A 107 4.31 29.60 0.94
N ALA A 108 3.09 29.21 1.24
CA ALA A 108 2.57 29.19 2.61
C ALA A 108 3.11 27.95 3.32
N ALA A 109 4.30 28.04 3.91
CA ALA A 109 4.98 26.90 4.51
C ALA A 109 4.76 26.86 6.03
N HIS A 110 3.72 26.15 6.47
CA HIS A 110 3.73 25.54 7.80
C HIS A 110 3.82 24.01 7.65
N PRO A 111 5.02 23.43 7.69
CA PRO A 111 5.19 21.99 7.53
C PRO A 111 4.69 21.27 8.78
N VAL A 112 3.42 20.87 8.78
CA VAL A 112 2.88 19.97 9.81
C VAL A 112 3.41 18.56 9.54
N ARG A 113 4.39 18.13 10.35
CA ARG A 113 4.87 16.74 10.35
C ARG A 113 3.82 15.85 11.02
N LEU A 114 3.00 15.19 10.22
CA LEU A 114 2.05 14.20 10.72
C LEU A 114 2.79 12.92 11.14
N GLY A 115 2.64 12.54 12.40
CA GLY A 115 3.15 11.27 12.92
C GLY A 115 2.34 10.08 12.38
N TRP A 116 2.95 8.89 12.38
CA TRP A 116 2.29 7.65 11.96
C TRP A 116 1.02 7.33 12.75
N ARG A 117 0.97 7.73 14.03
CA ARG A 117 -0.22 7.58 14.89
C ARG A 117 -1.41 8.36 14.33
N THR A 118 -1.18 9.55 13.77
CA THR A 118 -2.21 10.39 13.17
C THR A 118 -2.67 9.83 11.83
N LEU A 119 -1.74 9.33 11.01
CA LEU A 119 -2.06 8.83 9.66
C LEU A 119 -2.80 7.47 9.69
N LEU A 120 -2.24 6.49 10.39
CA LEU A 120 -2.78 5.13 10.43
C LEU A 120 -3.84 4.97 11.52
N GLY A 121 -3.60 5.58 12.67
CA GLY A 121 -4.25 5.21 13.92
C GLY A 121 -3.63 3.93 14.53
N PRO A 122 -3.60 3.80 15.87
CA PRO A 122 -3.17 2.59 16.55
C PRO A 122 -3.83 1.28 16.07
N PRO A 123 -5.17 1.20 15.83
CA PRO A 123 -5.80 -0.08 15.52
C PRO A 123 -5.38 -0.64 14.16
N ARG A 124 -5.17 0.22 13.14
CA ARG A 124 -4.68 -0.23 11.84
C ARG A 124 -3.22 -0.65 11.88
N ALA A 125 -2.38 0.08 12.62
CA ALA A 125 -0.99 -0.29 12.80
C ALA A 125 -0.86 -1.65 13.50
N ALA A 126 -1.66 -1.88 14.55
CA ALA A 126 -1.71 -3.16 15.25
C ALA A 126 -2.21 -4.29 14.34
N LEU A 127 -3.29 -4.07 13.59
CA LEU A 127 -3.82 -5.05 12.64
C LEU A 127 -2.79 -5.41 11.56
N ALA A 128 -2.11 -4.43 10.96
CA ALA A 128 -1.07 -4.67 9.98
C ALA A 128 0.05 -5.51 10.61
N LEU A 129 0.58 -5.11 11.77
CA LEU A 129 1.64 -5.84 12.47
C LEU A 129 1.24 -7.29 12.77
N ILE A 130 0.05 -7.51 13.34
CA ILE A 130 -0.49 -8.84 13.64
C ILE A 130 -0.63 -9.67 12.37
N THR A 131 -1.08 -9.06 11.27
CA THR A 131 -1.27 -9.78 10.01
C THR A 131 0.06 -10.22 9.40
N TYR A 132 1.07 -9.35 9.36
CA TYR A 132 2.40 -9.74 8.88
C TYR A 132 3.07 -10.76 9.80
N ALA A 133 2.99 -10.58 11.13
CA ALA A 133 3.57 -11.50 12.10
C ALA A 133 2.89 -12.87 12.08
N GLY A 134 1.55 -12.91 12.01
CA GLY A 134 0.78 -14.14 11.90
C GLY A 134 1.07 -14.90 10.60
N ALA A 135 1.12 -14.19 9.47
CA ALA A 135 1.51 -14.78 8.20
C ALA A 135 2.93 -15.37 8.22
N ALA A 136 3.88 -14.65 8.84
CA ALA A 136 5.26 -15.14 9.00
C ALA A 136 5.31 -16.39 9.89
N ALA A 137 4.62 -16.39 11.03
CA ALA A 137 4.57 -17.55 11.93
C ALA A 137 3.97 -18.79 11.23
N MET A 138 2.90 -18.60 10.46
CA MET A 138 2.27 -19.66 9.66
C MET A 138 3.19 -20.23 8.59
N ALA A 139 3.97 -19.37 7.90
CA ALA A 139 4.95 -19.80 6.93
C ALA A 139 6.13 -20.53 7.59
N VAL A 140 6.66 -20.02 8.72
CA VAL A 140 7.73 -20.67 9.49
C VAL A 140 7.31 -22.05 9.97
N ARG A 141 6.06 -22.25 10.41
CA ARG A 141 5.57 -23.57 10.81
C ARG A 141 5.60 -24.58 9.66
N GLY A 142 5.37 -24.15 8.43
CA GLY A 142 5.47 -24.99 7.23
C GLY A 142 6.90 -25.46 6.93
N LEU A 143 7.94 -24.76 7.41
CA LEU A 143 9.34 -25.18 7.24
C LEU A 143 9.70 -26.44 8.03
N VAL A 144 8.95 -26.76 9.08
CA VAL A 144 9.18 -27.93 9.95
C VAL A 144 8.41 -29.17 9.44
N GLU A 145 7.60 -29.02 8.39
CA GLU A 145 6.82 -30.13 7.85
C GLU A 145 7.72 -31.15 7.13
N PRO A 146 7.46 -32.48 7.25
CA PRO A 146 8.28 -33.48 6.59
C PRO A 146 8.27 -33.38 5.06
N ASP A 147 7.12 -32.99 4.50
CA ASP A 147 6.90 -32.86 3.06
C ASP A 147 7.78 -31.75 2.45
N ALA A 148 8.54 -32.11 1.42
CA ALA A 148 9.45 -31.19 0.75
C ALA A 148 8.71 -30.08 -0.03
N GLY A 149 7.53 -30.40 -0.60
CA GLY A 149 6.70 -29.43 -1.29
C GLY A 149 6.19 -28.34 -0.35
N THR A 150 5.72 -28.74 0.84
CA THR A 150 5.27 -27.85 1.90
C THR A 150 6.38 -26.93 2.39
N ARG A 151 7.58 -27.47 2.64
CA ARG A 151 8.74 -26.66 3.02
C ARG A 151 9.13 -25.65 1.94
N PHE A 152 9.11 -26.06 0.69
CA PHE A 152 9.38 -25.17 -0.42
C PHE A 152 8.32 -24.05 -0.54
N ALA A 153 7.03 -24.40 -0.43
CA ALA A 153 5.94 -23.43 -0.40
C ALA A 153 6.11 -22.40 0.73
N ALA A 154 6.54 -22.86 1.91
CA ALA A 154 6.85 -22.00 3.05
C ALA A 154 8.03 -21.05 2.76
N VAL A 155 9.10 -21.51 2.09
CA VAL A 155 10.21 -20.64 1.66
C VAL A 155 9.73 -19.57 0.67
N VAL A 156 8.97 -19.97 -0.35
CA VAL A 156 8.38 -19.03 -1.33
C VAL A 156 7.49 -18.01 -0.65
N LEU A 157 6.63 -18.44 0.29
CA LEU A 157 5.80 -17.55 1.09
C LEU A 157 6.61 -16.55 1.90
N LEU A 158 7.69 -16.99 2.56
CA LEU A 158 8.52 -16.10 3.38
C LEU A 158 9.21 -15.04 2.53
N ILE A 159 9.75 -15.41 1.36
CA ILE A 159 10.37 -14.44 0.44
C ILE A 159 9.31 -13.49 -0.12
N GLY A 160 8.15 -14.02 -0.53
CA GLY A 160 7.00 -13.24 -0.99
C GLY A 160 6.55 -12.22 0.06
N LEU A 161 6.35 -12.68 1.29
CA LEU A 161 5.92 -11.87 2.43
C LEU A 161 6.96 -10.79 2.77
N ALA A 162 8.25 -11.13 2.77
CA ALA A 162 9.33 -10.17 2.97
C ALA A 162 9.33 -9.08 1.90
N GLY A 163 9.10 -9.44 0.63
CA GLY A 163 8.98 -8.49 -0.47
C GLY A 163 7.81 -7.53 -0.30
N VAL A 164 6.62 -8.05 0.02
CA VAL A 164 5.43 -7.23 0.28
C VAL A 164 5.65 -6.32 1.50
N ALA A 165 6.22 -6.84 2.59
CA ALA A 165 6.52 -6.05 3.78
C ALA A 165 7.52 -4.92 3.50
N ALA A 166 8.57 -5.20 2.74
CA ALA A 166 9.55 -4.20 2.33
C ALA A 166 8.93 -3.11 1.44
N ALA A 167 8.10 -3.50 0.47
CA ALA A 167 7.38 -2.57 -0.39
C ALA A 167 6.42 -1.67 0.41
N ALA A 168 5.68 -2.23 1.36
CA ALA A 168 4.80 -1.49 2.24
C ALA A 168 5.58 -0.52 3.15
N ALA A 169 6.73 -0.95 3.69
CA ALA A 169 7.59 -0.11 4.52
C ALA A 169 8.19 1.07 3.73
N VAL A 170 8.61 0.87 2.47
CA VAL A 170 9.08 1.95 1.59
C VAL A 170 7.97 2.97 1.34
N GLN A 171 6.78 2.51 0.94
CA GLN A 171 5.63 3.38 0.72
C GLN A 171 5.22 4.14 2.00
N LEU A 172 5.19 3.47 3.15
CA LEU A 172 4.83 4.12 4.40
C LEU A 172 5.88 5.15 4.85
N ARG A 173 7.17 4.80 4.76
CA ARG A 173 8.27 5.75 5.01
C ARG A 173 8.13 6.97 4.10
N HIS A 174 7.78 6.76 2.85
CA HIS A 174 7.59 7.84 1.90
C HIS A 174 6.46 8.77 2.35
N ILE A 175 5.27 8.24 2.64
CA ILE A 175 4.12 9.01 3.14
C ILE A 175 4.48 9.82 4.40
N LEU A 176 5.23 9.22 5.33
CA LEU A 176 5.64 9.86 6.59
C LEU A 176 6.70 10.95 6.44
N THR A 177 7.57 10.85 5.43
CA THR A 177 8.72 11.77 5.27
C THR A 177 8.44 12.91 4.31
N HIS A 178 7.30 12.93 3.63
CA HIS A 178 6.98 13.99 2.69
C HIS A 178 6.72 15.32 3.40
N PRO A 179 7.33 16.43 2.93
CA PRO A 179 6.93 17.77 3.35
C PRO A 179 5.52 18.07 2.83
N THR A 180 4.70 18.71 3.65
CA THR A 180 3.37 19.23 3.29
C THR A 180 3.56 20.43 2.39
N VAL A 181 2.96 20.40 1.19
CA VAL A 181 2.97 21.51 0.24
C VAL A 181 1.51 21.87 0.00
N ALA A 182 1.13 23.06 0.48
CA ALA A 182 -0.22 23.60 0.38
C ALA A 182 -0.12 25.10 0.07
N ASP A 183 -1.03 25.58 -0.78
CA ASP A 183 -1.13 26.99 -1.16
C ASP A 183 -2.05 27.77 -0.23
N ASP A 184 -3.09 27.09 0.28
CA ASP A 184 -4.10 27.58 1.20
C ASP A 184 -4.49 26.48 2.21
N GLU A 185 -5.29 26.86 3.21
CA GLU A 185 -5.77 25.97 4.27
C GLU A 185 -6.59 24.79 3.71
N ALA A 186 -7.34 25.02 2.63
CA ALA A 186 -8.12 24.00 1.95
C ALA A 186 -7.22 22.94 1.28
N SER A 187 -6.15 23.37 0.59
CA SER A 187 -5.14 22.48 0.01
C SER A 187 -4.36 21.74 1.08
N LEU A 188 -4.12 22.36 2.25
CA LEU A 188 -3.51 21.70 3.39
C LEU A 188 -4.39 20.55 3.88
N THR A 189 -5.68 20.83 4.11
CA THR A 189 -6.66 19.83 4.50
C THR A 189 -6.73 18.68 3.48
N ALA A 190 -6.79 19.00 2.19
CA ALA A 190 -6.79 17.99 1.12
C ALA A 190 -5.52 17.12 1.11
N ASP A 191 -4.33 17.70 1.29
CA ASP A 191 -3.07 16.92 1.36
C ASP A 191 -3.05 15.98 2.58
N VAL A 192 -3.57 16.44 3.73
CA VAL A 192 -3.71 15.59 4.93
C VAL A 192 -4.66 14.43 4.68
N ILE A 193 -5.84 14.68 4.09
CA ILE A 193 -6.81 13.63 3.74
C ILE A 193 -6.15 12.58 2.84
N LEU A 194 -5.48 13.02 1.78
CA LEU A 194 -4.81 12.13 0.84
C LEU A 194 -3.73 11.27 1.51
N ARG A 195 -2.93 11.84 2.42
CA ARG A 195 -1.91 11.07 3.15
C ARG A 195 -2.50 10.04 4.10
N VAL A 196 -3.59 10.39 4.77
CA VAL A 196 -4.31 9.46 5.64
C VAL A 196 -4.84 8.30 4.81
N GLU A 197 -5.40 8.58 3.64
CA GLU A 197 -5.86 7.54 2.70
C GLU A 197 -4.72 6.68 2.18
N ASP A 198 -3.65 7.29 1.67
CA ASP A 198 -2.46 6.58 1.18
C ASP A 198 -1.91 5.65 2.28
N ALA A 199 -1.80 6.13 3.53
CA ALA A 199 -1.30 5.34 4.64
C ALA A 199 -2.23 4.17 5.01
N ARG A 200 -3.55 4.39 4.97
CA ARG A 200 -4.55 3.35 5.26
C ARG A 200 -4.62 2.31 4.15
N GLU A 201 -4.50 2.74 2.89
CA GLU A 201 -4.46 1.87 1.71
C GLU A 201 -3.25 0.94 1.79
N VAL A 202 -2.05 1.49 2.03
CA VAL A 202 -0.79 0.71 2.19
C VAL A 202 -0.85 -0.27 3.37
N ALA A 203 -1.55 0.08 4.45
CA ALA A 203 -1.70 -0.79 5.61
C ALA A 203 -2.73 -1.92 5.42
N THR A 204 -3.50 -1.89 4.34
CA THR A 204 -4.49 -2.93 4.07
C THR A 204 -3.77 -4.19 3.60
N PRO A 205 -3.87 -5.33 4.31
CA PRO A 205 -3.03 -6.49 4.06
C PRO A 205 -3.51 -7.37 2.89
N THR A 206 -4.02 -6.77 1.81
CA THR A 206 -4.57 -7.48 0.65
C THR A 206 -3.55 -8.41 -0.02
N ALA A 207 -2.32 -7.94 -0.21
CA ALA A 207 -1.25 -8.77 -0.77
C ALA A 207 -0.87 -9.93 0.16
N VAL A 208 -0.88 -9.72 1.48
CA VAL A 208 -0.60 -10.78 2.46
C VAL A 208 -1.63 -11.89 2.38
N TRP A 209 -2.92 -11.54 2.20
CA TRP A 209 -3.99 -12.51 2.00
C TRP A 209 -3.91 -13.27 0.66
N SER A 210 -3.28 -12.66 -0.35
CA SER A 210 -3.18 -13.24 -1.69
C SER A 210 -2.03 -14.25 -1.81
N LEU A 211 -0.96 -14.10 -1.02
CA LEU A 211 0.22 -14.97 -1.09
C LEU A 211 -0.10 -16.47 -0.87
N PRO A 212 -0.88 -16.88 0.15
CA PRO A 212 -1.20 -18.29 0.38
C PRO A 212 -2.05 -18.91 -0.72
N VAL A 213 -2.96 -18.14 -1.33
CA VAL A 213 -3.80 -18.63 -2.43
C VAL A 213 -2.95 -19.09 -3.61
N VAL A 214 -1.83 -18.40 -3.82
CA VAL A 214 -0.94 -18.59 -4.95
C VAL A 214 0.04 -19.75 -4.76
N SER A 215 0.37 -20.14 -3.52
CA SER A 215 1.38 -21.17 -3.24
C SER A 215 0.94 -22.30 -2.31
N VAL A 216 0.08 -22.04 -1.33
CA VAL A 216 -0.29 -23.01 -0.28
C VAL A 216 -1.46 -23.88 -0.73
N PHE A 217 -2.48 -23.30 -1.32
CA PHE A 217 -3.76 -23.99 -1.55
C PHE A 217 -3.70 -25.12 -2.60
N ALA A 218 -2.62 -25.21 -3.36
CA ALA A 218 -2.43 -26.25 -4.36
C ALA A 218 -1.89 -27.57 -3.79
N THR A 219 -1.07 -27.56 -2.73
CA THR A 219 -0.36 -28.77 -2.27
C THR A 219 -0.27 -28.93 -0.75
N ALA A 220 -0.78 -27.98 0.03
CA ALA A 220 -0.64 -28.02 1.48
C ALA A 220 -1.54 -29.07 2.16
N PRO A 221 -1.12 -29.62 3.32
CA PRO A 221 -2.00 -30.41 4.16
C PRO A 221 -3.28 -29.64 4.50
N GLY A 222 -4.43 -30.34 4.55
CA GLY A 222 -5.74 -29.71 4.76
C GLY A 222 -5.82 -28.82 6.02
N TRP A 223 -5.09 -29.17 7.08
CA TRP A 223 -5.04 -28.35 8.31
C TRP A 223 -4.31 -27.01 8.09
N TRP A 224 -3.27 -26.97 7.25
CA TRP A 224 -2.51 -25.75 6.98
C TRP A 224 -3.34 -24.79 6.12
N VAL A 225 -4.06 -25.32 5.12
CA VAL A 225 -5.06 -24.57 4.34
C VAL A 225 -6.16 -24.03 5.25
N ALA A 226 -6.74 -24.87 6.11
CA ALA A 226 -7.79 -24.45 7.04
C ALA A 226 -7.31 -23.33 7.98
N ALA A 227 -6.10 -23.45 8.52
CA ALA A 227 -5.53 -22.42 9.39
C ALA A 227 -5.29 -21.09 8.65
N TRP A 228 -4.85 -21.12 7.39
CA TRP A 228 -4.76 -19.90 6.56
C TRP A 228 -6.13 -19.28 6.27
N MET A 229 -7.15 -20.10 5.99
CA MET A 229 -8.51 -19.61 5.78
C MET A 229 -9.08 -18.94 7.02
N VAL A 230 -8.94 -19.56 8.20
CA VAL A 230 -9.33 -18.97 9.48
C VAL A 230 -8.59 -17.66 9.72
N PHE A 231 -7.29 -17.63 9.47
CA PHE A 231 -6.47 -16.42 9.62
C PHE A 231 -6.92 -15.28 8.70
N ILE A 232 -7.17 -15.56 7.42
CA ILE A 232 -7.65 -14.56 6.45
C ILE A 232 -9.02 -14.05 6.87
N VAL A 233 -9.97 -14.93 7.18
CA VAL A 233 -11.32 -14.54 7.59
C VAL A 233 -11.28 -13.68 8.87
N ALA A 234 -10.50 -14.09 9.88
CA ALA A 234 -10.37 -13.34 11.13
C ALA A 234 -9.76 -11.95 10.92
N THR A 235 -8.71 -11.84 10.09
CA THR A 235 -8.06 -10.54 9.81
C THR A 235 -8.91 -9.64 8.92
N VAL A 236 -9.68 -10.19 7.98
CA VAL A 236 -10.68 -9.45 7.20
C VAL A 236 -11.80 -8.91 8.11
N ALA A 237 -12.34 -9.75 9.00
CA ALA A 237 -13.36 -9.33 9.95
C ALA A 237 -12.82 -8.23 10.89
N ALA A 238 -11.59 -8.37 11.39
CA ALA A 238 -10.92 -7.34 12.16
C ALA A 238 -10.76 -6.04 11.38
N LEU A 239 -10.39 -6.10 10.08
CA LEU A 239 -10.31 -4.91 9.23
C LEU A 239 -11.66 -4.21 9.09
N VAL A 240 -12.75 -4.96 8.89
CA VAL A 240 -14.11 -4.40 8.81
C VAL A 240 -14.47 -3.68 10.11
N VAL A 241 -14.19 -4.30 11.27
CA VAL A 241 -14.44 -3.67 12.58
C VAL A 241 -13.59 -2.42 12.76
N VAL A 242 -12.30 -2.45 12.40
CA VAL A 242 -11.41 -1.29 12.46
C VAL A 242 -11.92 -0.17 11.56
N ASN A 243 -12.31 -0.48 10.32
CA ASN A 243 -12.86 0.52 9.40
C ASN A 243 -14.15 1.14 9.93
N ALA A 244 -15.06 0.34 10.49
CA ALA A 244 -16.31 0.82 11.07
C ALA A 244 -16.11 1.71 12.31
N ARG A 245 -15.04 1.47 13.09
CA ARG A 245 -14.76 2.20 14.35
C ARG A 245 -13.84 3.41 14.19
N THR A 246 -13.12 3.52 13.08
CA THR A 246 -12.17 4.62 12.89
C THR A 246 -12.82 5.83 12.21
N ALA A 247 -12.46 7.02 12.68
CA ALA A 247 -12.88 8.26 12.05
C ALA A 247 -12.47 8.31 10.56
N GLY A 248 -13.36 8.87 9.72
CA GLY A 248 -13.08 9.13 8.31
C GLY A 248 -11.90 10.08 8.12
N SER A 249 -11.25 10.00 6.96
CA SER A 249 -10.05 10.79 6.64
C SER A 249 -10.28 12.29 6.79
N GLY A 250 -11.45 12.80 6.39
CA GLY A 250 -11.82 14.21 6.55
C GLY A 250 -11.99 14.67 7.99
N THR A 251 -12.43 13.79 8.90
CA THR A 251 -12.53 14.12 10.35
C THR A 251 -11.14 14.19 10.98
N VAL A 252 -10.25 13.27 10.61
CA VAL A 252 -8.84 13.26 11.07
C VAL A 252 -8.10 14.49 10.56
N ALA A 253 -8.29 14.83 9.29
CA ALA A 253 -7.65 16.00 8.69
C ALA A 253 -8.04 17.30 9.39
N ARG A 254 -9.34 17.53 9.62
CA ARG A 254 -9.83 18.71 10.35
C ARG A 254 -9.27 18.82 11.77
N HIS A 255 -9.13 17.70 12.49
CA HIS A 255 -8.51 17.72 13.81
C HIS A 255 -7.02 18.04 13.75
N ALA A 256 -6.32 17.55 12.73
CA ALA A 256 -4.89 17.78 12.57
C ALA A 256 -4.57 19.22 12.13
N THR A 257 -5.42 19.84 11.31
CA THR A 257 -5.26 21.25 10.89
C THR A 257 -5.66 22.23 11.99
N ASN A 258 -6.72 21.94 12.78
CA ASN A 258 -7.16 22.82 13.86
C ASN A 258 -6.27 22.76 15.14
N ALA A 259 -5.42 21.75 15.27
CA ALA A 259 -4.56 21.54 16.44
C ALA A 259 -3.12 22.06 16.26
N GLY A 260 -2.77 22.56 15.06
CA GLY A 260 -1.47 23.15 14.73
C GLY A 260 -1.54 24.67 14.64
#